data_AF-A0A5B7FLI2-F1
#
_entry.id   AF-A0A5B7FLI2-F1
#
_cell.length_a   1.000
_cell.length_b   1.000
_cell.length_c   1.000
_cell.angle_alpha   90.00
_cell.angle_beta   90.00
_cell.angle_gamma   90.00
#
_symmetry.space_group_name_H-M   'P 1'
#
loop_
_entity.id
_entity.type
_entity.pdbx_description
1 polymer ?
#
loop_
_entity_poly.entity_id
_entity_poly.type
_entity_poly.pdbx_seq_one_letter_code
_entity_poly.pdbx_strand_id
1 'polypeptide(L)'
;MTTFDAVEPQTQRTHRLRTTQVKIKFVTNTTKESKHVLHERLKKIGFSIDNEEIFTSLTAARQLIDKRNLRPLMLIADAAKEDFSGVCCENENSVLVGLAPEHFNYECLTTAFRLLLDGAPLIAIHKARYYKRGDGLALGPGAFVSGLEYSSGCKAEVVGKPEAAFFHSALQDLGCTPDQAVMIGDDMHDDVCGAMKAGLAGILVKTGKYRLGDEGQAEPSPSYVAEDFPQAVDFIINNLLQSQ
;
A
#
# COMPACT_ATOMS: atom_id res chain seq x y z
N MET A 1 -7.72 5.74 -2.87
CA MET A 1 -7.71 6.78 -3.92
C MET A 1 -7.60 8.11 -3.20
N THR A 2 -6.40 8.41 -2.73
CA THR A 2 -6.04 9.74 -2.22
C THR A 2 -5.83 10.57 -3.48
N THR A 3 -6.69 11.56 -3.71
CA THR A 3 -6.53 12.52 -4.80
C THR A 3 -5.28 13.34 -4.49
N PHE A 4 -4.17 12.99 -5.14
CA PHE A 4 -2.96 13.80 -5.15
C PHE A 4 -3.19 14.96 -6.10
N ASP A 5 -3.97 15.97 -5.69
CA ASP A 5 -3.86 17.28 -6.33
C ASP A 5 -2.58 17.90 -5.75
N ALA A 6 -1.53 18.12 -6.54
CA ALA A 6 -0.43 18.93 -6.03
C ALA A 6 -0.95 20.34 -5.85
N VAL A 7 -0.95 20.71 -4.58
CA VAL A 7 -0.93 22.08 -4.17
C VAL A 7 0.56 22.41 -4.07
N GLU A 8 1.03 23.43 -4.78
CA GLU A 8 2.42 23.96 -4.78
C GLU A 8 3.18 23.89 -3.43
N PRO A 9 2.53 24.09 -2.26
CA PRO A 9 3.17 23.88 -0.95
C PRO A 9 3.71 22.46 -0.70
N GLN A 10 3.06 21.41 -1.20
CA GLN A 10 3.46 20.01 -0.98
C GLN A 10 4.77 19.68 -1.70
N THR A 11 4.91 20.12 -2.95
CA THR A 11 6.10 19.96 -3.77
C THR A 11 7.28 20.72 -3.17
N GLN A 12 7.06 21.97 -2.72
CA GLN A 12 8.10 22.76 -2.06
C GLN A 12 8.59 22.12 -0.76
N ARG A 13 7.67 21.56 0.05
CA ARG A 13 8.01 20.87 1.30
C ARG A 13 8.74 19.56 1.08
N THR A 14 8.37 18.81 0.04
CA THR A 14 9.13 17.63 -0.38
C THR A 14 10.56 18.01 -0.76
N HIS A 15 10.74 19.11 -1.52
CA HIS A 15 12.07 19.61 -1.86
C HIS A 15 12.88 20.00 -0.61
N ARG A 16 12.26 20.69 0.36
CA ARG A 16 12.90 21.03 1.64
C ARG A 16 13.27 19.78 2.45
N LEU A 17 12.46 18.74 2.43
CA LEU A 17 12.79 17.48 3.10
C LEU A 17 14.02 16.83 2.45
N ARG A 18 14.13 16.90 1.11
CA ARG A 18 15.31 16.43 0.36
C ARG A 18 16.60 17.22 0.63
N THR A 19 16.54 18.45 1.14
CA THR A 19 17.75 19.19 1.55
C THR A 19 18.33 18.70 2.88
N THR A 20 17.67 17.73 3.53
CA THR A 20 18.15 17.08 4.76
C THR A 20 18.75 15.70 4.44
N GLN A 21 19.27 14.98 5.45
CA GLN A 21 19.86 13.64 5.26
C GLN A 21 18.83 12.49 5.26
N VAL A 22 17.52 12.80 5.28
CA VAL A 22 16.48 11.76 5.33
C VAL A 22 16.25 11.14 3.96
N LYS A 23 15.98 9.83 3.96
CA LYS A 23 15.48 9.13 2.77
C LYS A 23 13.96 9.18 2.75
N ILE A 24 13.38 9.28 1.55
CA ILE A 24 11.94 9.41 1.35
C ILE A 24 11.45 8.21 0.53
N LYS A 25 10.32 7.62 0.94
CA LYS A 25 9.62 6.58 0.19
C LYS A 25 8.14 6.96 0.09
N PHE A 26 7.60 6.93 -1.12
CA PHE A 26 6.19 7.17 -1.40
C PHE A 26 5.46 5.83 -1.41
N VAL A 27 4.62 5.61 -0.41
CA VAL A 27 3.93 4.33 -0.21
C VAL A 27 2.44 4.40 -0.54
N THR A 28 1.88 3.40 -1.22
CA THR A 28 0.44 3.37 -1.50
C THR A 28 -0.14 1.96 -1.61
N ASN A 29 -1.39 1.82 -1.14
CA ASN A 29 -2.21 0.67 -1.45
C ASN A 29 -2.88 0.86 -2.82
N THR A 30 -2.25 0.34 -3.87
CA THR A 30 -2.81 0.25 -5.21
C THR A 30 -2.88 -1.20 -5.65
N THR A 31 -3.90 -1.51 -6.44
CA THR A 31 -4.15 -2.84 -7.00
C THR A 31 -4.45 -2.81 -8.50
N LYS A 32 -4.46 -1.62 -9.13
CA LYS A 32 -4.86 -1.44 -10.53
C LYS A 32 -3.80 -0.77 -11.39
N GLU A 33 -2.98 0.09 -10.78
CA GLU A 33 -1.99 0.90 -11.50
C GLU A 33 -0.61 0.36 -11.20
N SER A 34 0.21 0.19 -12.24
CA SER A 34 1.63 -0.14 -12.10
C SER A 34 2.40 1.00 -11.45
N LYS A 35 3.59 0.65 -10.97
CA LYS A 35 4.54 1.60 -10.42
C LYS A 35 4.89 2.73 -11.40
N HIS A 36 5.08 2.39 -12.68
CA HIS A 36 5.37 3.34 -13.75
C HIS A 36 4.22 4.35 -13.97
N VAL A 37 2.97 3.89 -14.01
CA VAL A 37 1.80 4.78 -14.17
C VAL A 37 1.67 5.75 -12.99
N LEU A 38 1.93 5.28 -11.77
CA LEU A 38 1.92 6.12 -10.58
C LEU A 38 3.03 7.18 -10.62
N HIS A 39 4.23 6.79 -11.05
CA HIS A 39 5.38 7.70 -11.21
C HIS A 39 5.07 8.85 -12.18
N GLU A 40 4.55 8.52 -13.36
CA GLU A 40 4.17 9.50 -14.37
C GLU A 40 3.07 10.44 -13.89
N ARG A 41 2.10 9.94 -13.10
CA ARG A 41 1.06 10.78 -12.50
C ARG A 41 1.66 11.77 -11.50
N LEU A 42 2.54 11.32 -10.61
CA LEU A 42 3.15 12.18 -9.60
C LEU A 42 4.05 13.25 -10.25
N LYS A 43 4.79 12.88 -11.30
CA LYS A 43 5.58 13.83 -12.11
C LYS A 43 4.73 14.90 -12.79
N LYS A 44 3.61 14.52 -13.42
CA LYS A 44 2.68 15.48 -14.05
C LYS A 44 2.12 16.50 -13.07
N ILE A 45 2.04 16.09 -11.81
CA ILE A 45 1.52 16.88 -10.70
C ILE A 45 2.67 17.68 -10.03
N GLY A 46 3.90 17.61 -10.55
CA GLY A 46 5.02 18.48 -10.17
C GLY A 46 5.98 17.88 -9.15
N PHE A 47 5.75 16.65 -8.68
CA PHE A 47 6.68 15.96 -7.80
C PHE A 47 7.93 15.51 -8.57
N SER A 48 9.11 15.89 -8.08
CA SER A 48 10.39 15.35 -8.53
C SER A 48 10.74 14.14 -7.67
N ILE A 49 10.44 12.95 -8.19
CA ILE A 49 10.64 11.66 -7.53
C ILE A 49 11.27 10.66 -8.49
N ASP A 50 12.10 9.78 -7.96
CA ASP A 50 12.67 8.65 -8.67
C ASP A 50 11.73 7.45 -8.57
N ASN A 51 11.82 6.54 -9.54
CA ASN A 51 10.95 5.36 -9.56
C ASN A 51 11.22 4.49 -8.32
N GLU A 52 12.47 4.38 -7.89
CA GLU A 52 12.96 3.62 -6.74
C GLU A 52 12.35 4.10 -5.41
N GLU A 53 11.90 5.35 -5.35
CA GLU A 53 11.26 5.94 -4.17
C GLU A 53 9.80 5.51 -4.01
N ILE A 54 9.18 4.95 -5.06
CA ILE A 54 7.80 4.47 -5.00
C ILE A 54 7.76 3.03 -4.52
N PHE A 55 6.91 2.75 -3.53
CA PHE A 55 6.63 1.42 -3.03
C PHE A 55 5.12 1.16 -2.99
N THR A 56 4.67 0.12 -3.66
CA THR A 56 3.24 -0.22 -3.77
C THR A 56 2.96 -1.58 -3.13
N SER A 57 1.68 -1.87 -2.84
CA SER A 57 1.27 -3.22 -2.45
C SER A 57 1.58 -4.27 -3.53
N LEU A 58 1.63 -3.87 -4.81
CA LEU A 58 2.09 -4.73 -5.90
C LEU A 58 3.59 -5.04 -5.78
N THR A 59 4.40 -4.04 -5.41
CA THR A 59 5.84 -4.23 -5.14
C THR A 59 6.04 -5.19 -3.95
N ALA A 60 5.26 -5.04 -2.88
CA ALA A 60 5.29 -5.95 -1.73
C ALA A 60 4.90 -7.39 -2.13
N ALA A 61 3.84 -7.57 -2.92
CA ALA A 61 3.46 -8.86 -3.47
C ALA A 61 4.57 -9.47 -4.33
N ARG A 62 5.20 -8.66 -5.19
CA ARG A 62 6.29 -9.11 -6.07
C ARG A 62 7.48 -9.61 -5.27
N GLN A 63 7.92 -8.84 -4.27
CA GLN A 63 9.00 -9.27 -3.37
C GLN A 63 8.69 -10.58 -2.65
N LEU A 64 7.43 -10.76 -2.20
CA LEU A 64 6.99 -11.99 -1.57
C LEU A 64 7.05 -13.19 -2.53
N ILE A 65 6.60 -13.00 -3.77
CA ILE A 65 6.62 -14.00 -4.84
C ILE A 65 8.06 -14.41 -5.15
N ASP A 66 8.97 -13.46 -5.34
CA ASP A 66 10.37 -13.73 -5.64
C ASP A 66 11.06 -14.46 -4.48
N LYS A 67 10.86 -13.99 -3.24
CA LYS A 67 11.45 -14.57 -2.02
C LYS A 67 11.06 -16.03 -1.82
N ARG A 68 9.84 -16.41 -2.22
CA ARG A 68 9.30 -17.77 -2.06
C ARG A 68 9.30 -18.57 -3.36
N ASN A 69 9.86 -18.03 -4.44
CA ASN A 69 9.88 -18.63 -5.78
C ASN A 69 8.48 -19.13 -6.23
N LEU A 70 7.48 -18.27 -6.06
CA LEU A 70 6.08 -18.56 -6.37
C LEU A 70 5.77 -18.30 -7.85
N ARG A 71 4.78 -19.04 -8.36
CA ARG A 71 4.17 -18.91 -9.68
C ARG A 71 2.68 -18.67 -9.49
N PRO A 72 2.24 -17.40 -9.43
CA PRO A 72 0.88 -17.07 -9.04
C PRO A 72 -0.09 -17.17 -10.21
N LEU A 73 -1.27 -17.75 -9.93
CA LEU A 73 -2.47 -17.41 -10.67
C LEU A 73 -2.86 -15.97 -10.31
N MET A 74 -2.68 -15.05 -11.25
CA MET A 74 -2.86 -13.63 -11.02
C MET A 74 -4.29 -13.17 -11.35
N LEU A 75 -5.07 -12.92 -10.30
CA LEU A 75 -6.38 -12.25 -10.37
C LEU A 75 -6.18 -10.75 -10.06
N ILE A 76 -5.43 -10.06 -10.91
CA ILE A 76 -5.12 -8.62 -10.83
C ILE A 76 -5.46 -7.93 -12.15
N ALA A 77 -5.66 -6.61 -12.13
CA ALA A 77 -5.94 -5.84 -13.34
C ALA A 77 -4.77 -5.95 -14.34
N ASP A 78 -5.07 -5.94 -15.64
CA ASP A 78 -4.03 -6.07 -16.68
C ASP A 78 -2.93 -5.01 -16.57
N ALA A 79 -3.30 -3.77 -16.24
CA ALA A 79 -2.35 -2.68 -16.03
C ALA A 79 -1.42 -2.90 -14.82
N ALA A 80 -1.80 -3.74 -13.86
CA ALA A 80 -0.95 -4.11 -12.72
C ALA A 80 0.05 -5.23 -13.06
N LYS A 81 -0.16 -5.99 -14.15
CA LYS A 81 0.72 -7.12 -14.55
C LYS A 81 2.12 -6.66 -14.96
N GLU A 82 2.28 -5.39 -15.35
CA GLU A 82 3.59 -4.79 -15.65
C GLU A 82 4.58 -4.95 -14.48
N ASP A 83 4.12 -4.76 -13.24
CA ASP A 83 4.92 -4.91 -12.01
C ASP A 83 5.34 -6.39 -11.73
N PHE A 84 4.75 -7.34 -12.46
CA PHE A 84 5.04 -8.78 -12.37
C PHE A 84 5.73 -9.31 -13.64
N SER A 85 6.28 -8.44 -14.48
CA SER A 85 7.07 -8.85 -15.64
C SER A 85 8.20 -9.81 -15.23
N GLY A 86 8.33 -10.92 -15.97
CA GLY A 86 9.30 -11.98 -15.67
C GLY A 86 8.90 -12.99 -14.58
N VAL A 87 7.73 -12.86 -13.94
CA VAL A 87 7.17 -13.95 -13.11
C VAL A 87 6.68 -15.08 -14.03
N CYS A 88 7.03 -16.32 -13.72
CA CYS A 88 6.50 -17.48 -14.42
C CYS A 88 5.01 -17.66 -14.12
N CYS A 89 4.20 -17.73 -15.17
CA CYS A 89 2.74 -17.87 -15.11
C CYS A 89 2.28 -19.28 -15.54
N GLU A 90 3.20 -20.25 -15.62
CA GLU A 90 2.89 -21.63 -15.96
C GLU A 90 2.97 -22.51 -14.70
N ASN A 91 2.13 -23.55 -14.63
CA ASN A 91 2.07 -24.49 -13.50
C ASN A 91 1.97 -23.75 -12.16
N GLU A 92 0.91 -22.95 -12.03
CA GLU A 92 0.67 -22.06 -10.91
C GLU A 92 0.65 -22.83 -9.59
N ASN A 93 1.31 -22.28 -8.58
CA ASN A 93 1.45 -22.88 -7.25
C ASN A 93 1.04 -21.92 -6.12
N SER A 94 0.44 -20.78 -6.46
CA SER A 94 -0.05 -19.74 -5.55
C SER A 94 -1.18 -18.98 -6.22
N VAL A 95 -1.97 -18.24 -5.44
CA VAL A 95 -3.04 -17.38 -5.96
C VAL A 95 -2.79 -15.96 -5.50
N LEU A 96 -2.73 -15.00 -6.42
CA LEU A 96 -2.60 -13.57 -6.12
C LEU A 96 -3.91 -12.85 -6.45
N VAL A 97 -4.51 -12.19 -5.45
CA VAL A 97 -5.80 -11.50 -5.62
C VAL A 97 -5.65 -10.00 -5.37
N GLY A 98 -5.93 -9.23 -6.41
CA GLY A 98 -6.16 -7.79 -6.38
C GLY A 98 -7.60 -7.47 -6.79
N LEU A 99 -7.92 -6.18 -6.99
CA LEU A 99 -9.21 -5.78 -7.54
C LEU A 99 -9.21 -5.90 -9.07
N ALA A 100 -9.70 -7.03 -9.57
CA ALA A 100 -9.81 -7.34 -11.00
C ALA A 100 -11.23 -7.81 -11.35
N PRO A 101 -12.19 -6.88 -11.53
CA PRO A 101 -13.57 -7.22 -11.88
C PRO A 101 -13.71 -8.19 -13.06
N GLU A 102 -12.84 -8.08 -14.07
CA GLU A 102 -12.74 -8.95 -15.23
C GLU A 102 -12.43 -10.42 -14.88
N HIS A 103 -11.76 -10.66 -13.75
CA HIS A 103 -11.38 -11.98 -13.26
C HIS A 103 -12.28 -12.48 -12.12
N PHE A 104 -13.25 -11.68 -11.68
CA PHE A 104 -14.18 -12.03 -10.61
C PHE A 104 -15.43 -12.72 -11.14
N ASN A 105 -15.22 -13.78 -11.91
CA ASN A 105 -16.25 -14.66 -12.44
C ASN A 105 -16.10 -16.08 -11.87
N TYR A 106 -17.15 -16.88 -12.00
CA TYR A 106 -17.23 -18.22 -11.40
C TYR A 106 -16.07 -19.14 -11.81
N GLU A 107 -15.70 -19.14 -13.09
CA GLU A 107 -14.66 -20.02 -13.62
C GLU A 107 -13.27 -19.64 -13.09
N CYS A 108 -12.90 -18.36 -13.15
CA CYS A 108 -11.62 -17.89 -12.60
C CYS A 108 -11.50 -18.16 -11.09
N LEU A 109 -12.57 -17.92 -10.32
CA LEU A 109 -12.59 -18.19 -8.89
C LEU A 109 -12.55 -19.70 -8.59
N THR A 110 -13.18 -20.53 -9.42
CA THR A 110 -13.12 -21.99 -9.29
C THR A 110 -11.70 -22.52 -9.53
N THR A 111 -10.99 -21.99 -10.53
CA THR A 111 -9.58 -22.33 -10.78
C THR A 111 -8.71 -21.95 -9.59
N ALA A 112 -8.85 -20.72 -9.08
CA ALA A 112 -8.15 -20.28 -7.88
C ALA A 112 -8.45 -21.19 -6.68
N PHE A 113 -9.72 -21.47 -6.42
CA PHE A 113 -10.15 -22.35 -5.33
C PHE A 113 -9.52 -23.75 -5.39
N ARG A 114 -9.43 -24.36 -6.58
CA ARG A 114 -8.79 -25.68 -6.75
C ARG A 114 -7.31 -25.65 -6.38
N LEU A 115 -6.57 -24.63 -6.81
CA LEU A 115 -5.17 -24.45 -6.41
C LEU A 115 -5.04 -24.35 -4.88
N LEU A 116 -5.96 -23.62 -4.22
CA LEU A 116 -5.95 -23.49 -2.76
C LEU A 116 -6.23 -24.83 -2.05
N LEU A 117 -7.10 -25.68 -2.59
CA LEU A 117 -7.32 -27.03 -2.05
C LEU A 117 -6.07 -27.91 -2.15
N ASP A 118 -5.26 -27.72 -3.20
CA ASP A 118 -3.98 -28.39 -3.39
C ASP A 118 -2.85 -27.81 -2.49
N GLY A 119 -3.17 -26.85 -1.63
CA GLY A 119 -2.25 -26.27 -0.65
C GLY A 119 -1.52 -25.01 -1.13
N ALA A 120 -1.91 -24.44 -2.27
CA ALA A 120 -1.34 -23.17 -2.75
C ALA A 120 -1.63 -22.03 -1.76
N PRO A 121 -0.67 -21.12 -1.48
CA PRO A 121 -0.93 -19.95 -0.64
C PRO A 121 -1.82 -18.94 -1.37
N LEU A 122 -2.75 -18.36 -0.61
CA LEU A 122 -3.58 -17.23 -1.04
C LEU A 122 -2.91 -15.92 -0.62
N ILE A 123 -2.50 -15.11 -1.59
CA ILE A 123 -1.90 -13.78 -1.39
C ILE A 123 -2.92 -12.73 -1.81
N ALA A 124 -3.21 -11.78 -0.94
CA ALA A 124 -4.12 -10.68 -1.21
C ALA A 124 -3.39 -9.34 -1.17
N ILE A 125 -3.54 -8.52 -2.22
CA ILE A 125 -2.95 -7.17 -2.25
C ILE A 125 -3.52 -6.31 -1.10
N HIS A 126 -4.83 -6.38 -0.87
CA HIS A 126 -5.52 -5.83 0.28
C HIS A 126 -6.93 -6.45 0.40
N LYS A 127 -7.59 -6.31 1.55
CA LYS A 127 -8.95 -6.85 1.81
C LYS A 127 -10.02 -5.77 1.98
N ALA A 128 -9.94 -4.71 1.19
CA ALA A 128 -10.94 -3.63 1.26
C ALA A 128 -12.34 -4.17 0.93
N ARG A 129 -13.33 -3.81 1.77
CA ARG A 129 -14.73 -4.24 1.62
C ARG A 129 -15.37 -3.64 0.36
N TYR A 130 -15.13 -2.35 0.14
CA TYR A 130 -15.67 -1.58 -0.97
C TYR A 130 -14.73 -0.43 -1.34
N TYR A 131 -14.99 0.21 -2.48
CA TYR A 131 -14.35 1.45 -2.90
C TYR A 131 -15.38 2.38 -3.56
N LYS A 132 -15.09 3.69 -3.57
CA LYS A 132 -15.97 4.70 -4.18
C LYS A 132 -15.61 4.88 -5.67
N ARG A 133 -16.63 4.88 -6.52
CA ARG A 133 -16.60 5.21 -7.94
C ARG A 133 -17.48 6.45 -8.20
N GLY A 134 -17.48 6.94 -9.45
CA GLY A 134 -18.36 8.05 -9.86
C GLY A 134 -19.86 7.71 -9.74
N ASP A 135 -20.22 6.43 -9.84
CA ASP A 135 -21.58 5.90 -9.78
C ASP A 135 -21.99 5.36 -8.39
N GLY A 136 -21.10 5.44 -7.38
CA GLY A 136 -21.41 5.02 -6.01
C GLY A 136 -20.38 4.06 -5.42
N LEU A 137 -20.79 3.26 -4.43
CA LEU A 137 -19.94 2.25 -3.81
C LEU A 137 -19.92 0.97 -4.65
N ALA A 138 -18.73 0.42 -4.83
CA ALA A 138 -18.52 -0.85 -5.54
C ALA A 138 -17.72 -1.84 -4.66
N LEU A 139 -17.91 -3.13 -4.90
CA LEU A 139 -17.20 -4.19 -4.16
C LEU A 139 -15.69 -4.08 -4.33
N GLY A 140 -14.97 -4.17 -3.21
CA GLY A 140 -13.53 -4.30 -3.20
C GLY A 140 -13.09 -5.76 -3.34
N PRO A 141 -11.77 -6.03 -3.41
CA PRO A 141 -11.25 -7.39 -3.53
C PRO A 141 -11.55 -8.23 -2.27
N GLY A 142 -11.81 -7.59 -1.13
CA GLY A 142 -12.05 -8.29 0.15
C GLY A 142 -13.21 -9.27 0.12
N ALA A 143 -14.26 -9.01 -0.66
CA ALA A 143 -15.38 -9.95 -0.81
C ALA A 143 -14.94 -11.27 -1.46
N PHE A 144 -14.12 -11.18 -2.52
CA PHE A 144 -13.64 -12.32 -3.28
C PHE A 144 -12.55 -13.09 -2.53
N VAL A 145 -11.63 -12.36 -1.87
CA VAL A 145 -10.64 -12.96 -0.96
C VAL A 145 -11.34 -13.75 0.14
N SER A 146 -12.35 -13.16 0.79
CA SER A 146 -13.08 -13.82 1.88
C SER A 146 -13.87 -15.04 1.40
N GLY A 147 -14.41 -14.99 0.18
CA GLY A 147 -15.08 -16.15 -0.45
C GLY A 147 -14.11 -17.31 -0.71
N LEU A 148 -12.89 -17.02 -1.16
CA LEU A 148 -11.84 -18.02 -1.35
C LEU A 148 -11.35 -18.59 0.00
N GLU A 149 -11.11 -17.74 1.00
CA GLU A 149 -10.77 -18.17 2.37
C GLU A 149 -11.86 -19.09 2.96
N TYR A 150 -13.13 -18.70 2.82
CA TYR A 150 -14.27 -19.49 3.31
C TYR A 150 -14.36 -20.85 2.63
N SER A 151 -14.21 -20.87 1.29
CA SER A 151 -14.41 -22.08 0.51
C SER A 151 -13.26 -23.08 0.68
N SER A 152 -12.02 -22.59 0.77
CA SER A 152 -10.81 -23.42 0.89
C SER A 152 -10.40 -23.72 2.34
N GLY A 153 -10.91 -22.97 3.32
CA GLY A 153 -10.47 -23.04 4.71
C GLY A 153 -9.11 -22.39 4.98
N CYS A 154 -8.44 -21.84 3.96
CA CYS A 154 -7.16 -21.14 4.13
C CYS A 154 -7.36 -19.71 4.64
N LYS A 155 -6.27 -19.06 5.05
CA LYS A 155 -6.22 -17.62 5.34
C LYS A 155 -5.34 -16.93 4.32
N ALA A 156 -5.79 -15.78 3.81
CA ALA A 156 -5.00 -14.99 2.90
C ALA A 156 -3.85 -14.30 3.64
N GLU A 157 -2.67 -14.32 3.05
CA GLU A 157 -1.57 -13.44 3.42
C GLU A 157 -1.79 -12.09 2.75
N VAL A 158 -2.10 -11.08 3.54
CA VAL A 158 -2.31 -9.72 3.05
C VAL A 158 -0.96 -9.00 3.00
N VAL A 159 -0.63 -8.38 1.87
CA VAL A 159 0.67 -7.71 1.69
C VAL A 159 0.62 -6.19 1.74
N GLY A 160 -0.58 -5.60 1.70
CA GLY A 160 -0.77 -4.15 1.80
C GLY A 160 -0.93 -3.65 3.23
N LYS A 161 -0.99 -2.32 3.39
CA LYS A 161 -1.38 -1.68 4.65
C LYS A 161 -2.75 -2.21 5.14
N PRO A 162 -2.97 -2.41 6.45
CA PRO A 162 -2.14 -2.04 7.61
C PRO A 162 -1.08 -3.09 8.02
N GLU A 163 -0.82 -4.12 7.23
CA GLU A 163 0.05 -5.22 7.67
C GLU A 163 1.49 -4.77 7.91
N ALA A 164 2.08 -5.17 9.03
CA ALA A 164 3.42 -4.75 9.44
C ALA A 164 4.49 -5.06 8.37
N ALA A 165 4.32 -6.20 7.68
CA ALA A 165 5.19 -6.62 6.58
C ALA A 165 5.28 -5.59 5.45
N PHE A 166 4.19 -4.86 5.16
CA PHE A 166 4.21 -3.80 4.15
C PHE A 166 5.21 -2.69 4.52
N PHE A 167 5.15 -2.22 5.76
CA PHE A 167 6.03 -1.17 6.25
C PHE A 167 7.48 -1.64 6.31
N HIS A 168 7.72 -2.87 6.81
CA HIS A 168 9.07 -3.43 6.87
C HIS A 168 9.69 -3.61 5.48
N SER A 169 8.92 -4.09 4.50
CA SER A 169 9.38 -4.19 3.11
C SER A 169 9.67 -2.81 2.50
N ALA A 170 8.90 -1.78 2.82
CA ALA A 170 9.14 -0.42 2.34
C ALA A 170 10.46 0.17 2.89
N LEU A 171 10.88 -0.21 4.11
CA LEU A 171 12.12 0.23 4.74
C LEU A 171 13.35 -0.58 4.31
N GLN A 172 13.18 -1.78 3.75
CA GLN A 172 14.27 -2.69 3.44
C GLN A 172 15.36 -2.05 2.57
N ASP A 173 14.97 -1.31 1.53
CA ASP A 173 15.91 -0.62 0.63
C ASP A 173 16.44 0.71 1.20
N LEU A 174 15.82 1.22 2.27
CA LEU A 174 16.26 2.44 2.94
C LEU A 174 17.39 2.18 3.94
N GLY A 175 17.54 0.94 4.40
CA GLY A 175 18.59 0.57 5.36
C GLY A 175 18.41 1.22 6.73
N CYS A 176 17.16 1.50 7.13
CA CYS A 176 16.81 2.00 8.46
C CYS A 176 15.90 1.00 9.19
N THR A 177 15.89 1.09 10.51
CA THR A 177 14.98 0.31 11.35
C THR A 177 13.63 1.02 11.52
N PRO A 178 12.54 0.30 11.85
CA PRO A 178 11.22 0.92 12.02
C PRO A 178 11.19 2.11 12.98
N ASP A 179 11.93 2.05 14.09
CA ASP A 179 12.04 3.10 15.10
C ASP A 179 12.74 4.38 14.59
N GLN A 180 13.42 4.31 13.45
CA GLN A 180 14.06 5.45 12.77
C GLN A 180 13.20 6.02 11.64
N ALA A 181 11.99 5.51 11.44
CA ALA A 181 11.11 5.89 10.33
C ALA A 181 9.79 6.51 10.82
N VAL A 182 9.25 7.41 9.99
CA VAL A 182 7.98 8.10 10.23
C VAL A 182 7.06 7.85 9.03
N MET A 183 5.85 7.39 9.29
CA MET A 183 4.77 7.30 8.30
C MET A 183 3.89 8.55 8.38
N ILE A 184 3.64 9.20 7.25
CA ILE A 184 2.66 10.28 7.12
C ILE A 184 1.48 9.75 6.30
N GLY A 185 0.26 9.83 6.82
CA GLY A 185 -0.92 9.33 6.11
C GLY A 185 -2.22 9.99 6.55
N ASP A 186 -3.25 9.86 5.71
CA ASP A 186 -4.59 10.41 5.95
C ASP A 186 -5.59 9.34 6.46
N ASP A 187 -5.18 8.08 6.49
CA ASP A 187 -5.99 6.96 6.96
C ASP A 187 -5.49 6.49 8.33
N MET A 188 -6.27 6.76 9.39
CA MET A 188 -5.89 6.41 10.75
C MET A 188 -5.61 4.90 10.91
N HIS A 189 -6.40 4.05 10.26
CA HIS A 189 -6.30 2.61 10.43
C HIS A 189 -5.19 2.03 9.54
N ASP A 190 -5.23 2.30 8.24
CA ASP A 190 -4.32 1.67 7.29
C ASP A 190 -2.91 2.27 7.38
N ASP A 191 -2.79 3.59 7.52
CA ASP A 191 -1.49 4.26 7.49
C ASP A 191 -0.89 4.37 8.90
N VAL A 192 -1.58 5.06 9.80
CA VAL A 192 -0.98 5.48 11.08
C VAL A 192 -0.91 4.31 12.06
N CYS A 193 -2.04 3.65 12.33
CA CYS A 193 -2.05 2.48 13.21
C CYS A 193 -1.20 1.33 12.67
N GLY A 194 -1.28 1.06 11.36
CA GLY A 194 -0.47 0.06 10.70
C GLY A 194 1.03 0.32 10.92
N ALA A 195 1.47 1.55 10.67
CA ALA A 195 2.87 1.95 10.86
C ALA A 195 3.32 1.84 12.33
N MET A 196 2.49 2.32 13.26
CA MET A 196 2.80 2.27 14.69
C MET A 196 2.88 0.84 15.23
N LYS A 197 1.99 -0.05 14.80
CA LYS A 197 2.06 -1.49 15.13
C LYS A 197 3.30 -2.15 14.51
N ALA A 198 3.80 -1.62 13.39
CA ALA A 198 5.04 -2.05 12.75
C ALA A 198 6.30 -1.45 13.40
N GLY A 199 6.16 -0.53 14.37
CA GLY A 199 7.25 0.09 15.12
C GLY A 199 7.68 1.48 14.62
N LEU A 200 7.00 2.05 13.62
CA LEU A 200 7.26 3.39 13.11
C LEU A 200 6.53 4.46 13.92
N ALA A 201 7.03 5.70 13.90
CA ALA A 201 6.20 6.83 14.32
C ALA A 201 5.11 7.10 13.26
N GLY A 202 3.91 7.47 13.70
CA GLY A 202 2.77 7.70 12.82
C GLY A 202 2.26 9.14 12.92
N ILE A 203 2.27 9.88 11.81
CA ILE A 203 1.72 11.23 11.70
C ILE A 203 0.43 11.18 10.89
N LEU A 204 -0.69 11.55 11.51
CA LEU A 204 -1.98 11.68 10.84
C LEU A 204 -2.10 13.09 10.23
N VAL A 205 -2.46 13.19 8.94
CA VAL A 205 -2.82 14.48 8.32
C VAL A 205 -4.33 14.60 8.17
N LYS A 206 -4.88 15.80 8.41
CA LYS A 206 -6.33 16.09 8.33
C LYS A 206 -6.83 16.37 6.90
N THR A 207 -6.10 15.92 5.89
CA THR A 207 -6.48 16.03 4.47
C THR A 207 -7.00 14.69 3.94
N GLY A 208 -7.43 14.63 2.68
CA GLY A 208 -7.82 13.37 2.04
C GLY A 208 -9.05 12.68 2.65
N LYS A 209 -8.89 11.43 3.10
CA LYS A 209 -9.95 10.59 3.67
C LYS A 209 -10.32 10.95 5.10
N TYR A 210 -9.45 11.65 5.82
CA TYR A 210 -9.65 11.98 7.23
C TYR A 210 -11.04 12.57 7.51
N ARG A 211 -11.64 12.15 8.62
CA ARG A 211 -12.87 12.70 9.20
C ARG A 211 -12.59 13.11 10.64
N LEU A 212 -13.29 14.16 11.09
CA LEU A 212 -13.15 14.67 12.45
C LEU A 212 -13.40 13.55 13.48
N GLY A 213 -12.44 13.32 14.36
CA GLY A 213 -12.49 12.27 15.38
C GLY A 213 -11.81 10.97 14.98
N ASP A 214 -11.32 10.83 13.74
CA ASP A 214 -10.53 9.66 13.32
C ASP A 214 -9.29 9.46 14.21
N GLU A 215 -8.67 10.53 14.70
CA GLU A 215 -7.52 10.51 15.60
C GLU A 215 -7.78 9.79 16.94
N GLY A 216 -9.04 9.66 17.34
CA GLY A 216 -9.47 8.97 18.55
C GLY A 216 -10.01 7.56 18.32
N GLN A 217 -10.03 7.06 17.07
CA GLN A 217 -10.65 5.77 16.74
C GLN A 217 -9.78 4.55 17.04
N ALA A 218 -8.50 4.74 17.39
CA ALA A 218 -7.59 3.63 17.62
C ALA A 218 -6.50 3.96 18.66
N GLU A 219 -6.02 2.90 19.31
CA GLU A 219 -4.86 2.94 20.21
C GLU A 219 -3.69 2.13 19.61
N PRO A 220 -2.44 2.63 19.72
CA PRO A 220 -2.06 3.93 20.30
C PRO A 220 -2.47 5.13 19.40
N SER A 221 -2.68 6.30 20.02
CA SER A 221 -2.95 7.56 19.30
C SER A 221 -1.77 7.95 18.40
N PRO A 222 -1.99 8.73 17.31
CA PRO A 222 -0.91 9.20 16.44
C PRO A 222 0.23 9.86 17.22
N SER A 223 1.47 9.65 16.78
CA SER A 223 2.64 10.35 17.31
C SER A 223 2.53 11.87 17.14
N TYR A 224 1.85 12.31 16.08
CA TYR A 224 1.48 13.71 15.84
C TYR A 224 0.25 13.79 14.92
N VAL A 225 -0.53 14.85 15.07
CA VAL A 225 -1.64 15.17 14.15
C VAL A 225 -1.36 16.52 13.51
N ALA A 226 -1.29 16.54 12.18
CA ALA A 226 -1.04 17.71 11.37
C ALA A 226 -2.29 18.08 10.54
N GLU A 227 -2.51 19.36 10.29
CA GLU A 227 -3.55 19.85 9.39
C GLU A 227 -3.30 19.36 7.96
N ASP A 228 -2.05 19.32 7.51
CA ASP A 228 -1.66 18.91 6.16
C ASP A 228 -0.23 18.33 6.10
N PHE A 229 0.17 17.90 4.90
CA PHE A 229 1.51 17.38 4.63
C PHE A 229 2.63 18.41 4.89
N PRO A 230 2.52 19.69 4.44
CA PRO A 230 3.47 20.74 4.81
C PRO A 230 3.76 20.86 6.31
N GLN A 231 2.73 20.87 7.15
CA GLN A 231 2.90 20.96 8.60
C GLN A 231 3.57 19.69 9.18
N ALA A 232 3.23 18.51 8.66
CA ALA A 232 3.89 17.27 9.05
C ALA A 232 5.41 17.31 8.75
N VAL A 233 5.80 17.82 7.57
CA VAL A 233 7.21 18.01 7.20
C VAL A 233 7.91 19.00 8.13
N ASP A 234 7.26 20.12 8.44
CA ASP A 234 7.81 21.11 9.38
C ASP A 234 8.02 20.52 10.77
N PHE A 235 7.07 19.70 11.25
CA PHE A 235 7.20 19.00 12.53
C PHE A 235 8.41 18.06 12.54
N ILE A 236 8.60 17.25 11.50
CA ILE A 236 9.73 16.32 11.38
C ILE A 236 11.06 17.09 11.42
N ILE A 237 11.20 18.13 10.60
CA ILE A 237 12.44 18.91 10.50
C ILE A 237 12.77 19.56 11.84
N ASN A 238 11.78 20.16 12.51
CA ASN A 238 12.02 20.96 13.71
C ASN A 238 12.17 20.12 14.99
N ASN A 239 11.57 18.93 15.06
CA ASN A 239 11.52 18.15 16.31
C ASN A 239 12.29 16.83 16.25
N LEU A 240 12.31 16.17 15.09
CA LEU A 240 12.91 14.84 14.95
C LEU A 240 14.34 14.89 14.41
N LEU A 241 14.66 15.88 13.57
CA LEU A 241 15.99 16.01 12.96
C LEU A 241 16.93 16.97 13.71
N GLN A 242 16.40 17.93 14.47
CA GLN A 242 17.24 18.83 15.30
C GLN A 242 17.67 18.21 16.63
N SER A 243 17.11 17.05 16.98
CA SER A 243 17.40 16.32 18.22
C SER A 243 18.55 15.30 18.07
N GLN A 244 19.30 15.35 16.97
CA GLN A 244 20.49 14.52 16.71
C GLN A 244 21.75 15.36 16.52
#